data_AF-A0A359B0Y4-F1
#
_entry.id   AF-A0A359B0Y4-F1
#
_cell.length_a   1.000
_cell.length_b   1.000
_cell.length_c   1.000
_cell.angle_alpha   90.00
_cell.angle_beta   90.00
_cell.angle_gamma   90.00
#
_symmetry.space_group_name_H-M   'P 1'
#
loop_
_entity.id
_entity.type
_entity.pdbx_description
1 polymer ?
#
loop_
_entity_poly.entity_id
_entity_poly.type
_entity_poly.pdbx_seq_one_letter_code
_entity_poly.pdbx_strand_id
1 'polypeptide(L)' 'LLNEHVELENRGDTLTLVGVENFGGGHFNDYSDLNKALAGSDPHRMKILITHDPSHWREEVAGK' A
#
# COMPACT_ATOMS: atom_id res chain seq x y z
N LEU A 1 2.31 -5.82 6.29
CA LEU A 1 1.16 -5.04 6.80
C LEU A 1 -0.09 -5.63 6.16
N LEU A 2 -1.20 -5.77 6.87
CA LEU A 2 -2.37 -6.50 6.39
C LEU A 2 -3.48 -5.52 5.96
N ASN A 3 -3.29 -4.86 4.82
CA ASN A 3 -4.14 -3.76 4.36
C ASN A 3 -4.15 -2.60 5.36
N GLU A 4 -2.95 -2.16 5.75
CA GLU A 4 -2.71 -1.16 6.78
C GLU A 4 -1.53 -0.25 6.39
N HIS A 5 -1.40 0.87 7.10
CA HIS A 5 -0.23 1.73 7.03
C HIS A 5 0.34 2.02 8.42
N VAL A 6 1.60 2.41 8.45
CA VAL A 6 2.29 2.91 9.64
C VAL A 6 3.06 4.17 9.29
N GLU A 7 3.16 5.09 10.24
CA GLU A 7 3.97 6.30 10.10
C GLU A 7 5.39 6.02 10.63
N LEU A 8 6.40 6.32 9.83
CA LEU A 8 7.80 6.22 10.17
C LEU A 8 8.36 7.62 10.36
N GLU A 9 8.76 7.94 11.58
CA GLU A 9 9.33 9.24 11.94
C GLU A 9 10.85 9.15 12.08
N ASN A 10 11.58 10.09 11.48
CA ASN A 10 13.02 10.21 11.61
C ASN A 10 13.43 11.68 11.54
N ARG A 11 14.08 12.19 12.59
CA ARG A 11 14.63 13.56 12.67
C ARG A 11 13.64 14.68 12.30
N GLY A 12 12.35 14.49 12.62
CA GLY A 12 11.30 15.46 12.35
C GLY A 12 10.62 15.32 11.00
N ASP A 13 11.10 14.41 10.14
CA ASP A 13 10.42 14.02 8.92
C ASP A 13 9.58 12.77 9.16
N THR A 14 8.45 12.67 8.45
CA THR A 14 7.55 11.53 8.52
C THR A 14 7.25 10.97 7.13
N LEU A 15 7.33 9.65 7.01
CA LEU A 15 6.95 8.89 5.82
C LEU A 15 5.86 7.88 6.19
N THR A 16 4.86 7.71 5.34
CA THR A 16 3.87 6.64 5.49
C THR A 16 4.36 5.37 4.78
N LEU A 17 4.50 4.26 5.50
CA LEU A 17 4.69 2.94 4.92
C LEU A 17 3.35 2.23 4.83
N VAL A 18 2.90 1.96 3.61
CA VAL A 18 1.62 1.31 3.30
C VAL A 18 1.92 -0.13 2.90
N GLY A 19 1.13 -1.09 3.37
CA GLY A 19 1.22 -2.45 2.84
C GLY A 19 -0.13 -3.13 2.75
N VAL A 20 -0.30 -3.84 1.64
CA VAL A 20 -1.49 -4.63 1.35
C VAL A 20 -1.23 -6.10 1.64
N GLU A 21 -2.31 -6.86 1.84
CA GLU A 21 -2.24 -8.32 1.82
C GLU A 21 -1.92 -8.84 0.40
N ASN A 22 -1.99 -10.15 0.22
CA ASN A 22 -1.66 -10.79 -1.06
C ASN A 22 -2.47 -10.22 -2.22
N PHE A 23 -1.80 -9.51 -3.14
CA PHE A 23 -2.36 -9.16 -4.44
C PHE A 23 -2.17 -10.35 -5.38
N GLY A 24 -3.24 -11.09 -5.64
CA GLY A 24 -3.18 -12.37 -6.36
C GLY A 24 -3.60 -12.24 -7.82
N GLY A 25 -2.63 -12.07 -8.74
CA GLY A 25 -2.88 -12.13 -10.18
C GLY A 25 -3.07 -13.57 -10.68
N GLY A 26 -4.31 -14.10 -10.67
CA GLY A 26 -4.66 -15.37 -11.31
C GLY A 26 -4.84 -16.58 -10.38
N HIS A 27 -3.77 -17.35 -10.11
CA HIS A 27 -3.85 -18.63 -9.38
C HIS A 27 -4.01 -18.50 -7.86
N PHE A 28 -3.68 -17.34 -7.29
CA PHE A 28 -3.77 -17.07 -5.86
C PHE A 28 -4.91 -16.10 -5.58
N ASN A 29 -5.53 -16.25 -4.41
CA ASN A 29 -6.59 -15.35 -3.98
C ASN A 29 -6.03 -13.94 -3.76
N ASP A 30 -6.75 -12.95 -4.26
CA ASP A 30 -6.50 -11.55 -3.96
C ASP A 30 -7.21 -11.18 -2.65
N TYR A 31 -6.43 -10.76 -1.67
CA TYR A 31 -6.89 -10.21 -0.39
C TYR A 31 -6.46 -8.76 -0.19
N SER A 32 -5.82 -8.16 -1.20
CA SER A 32 -5.39 -6.78 -1.13
C SER A 32 -6.59 -5.83 -1.06
N ASP A 33 -6.41 -4.77 -0.29
CA ASP A 33 -7.35 -3.64 -0.24
C ASP A 33 -6.54 -2.37 -0.02
N LEU A 34 -6.18 -1.72 -1.13
CA LEU A 34 -5.37 -0.50 -1.10
C LEU A 34 -6.12 0.66 -0.45
N ASN A 35 -7.44 0.75 -0.64
CA ASN A 35 -8.24 1.81 -0.03
C ASN A 35 -8.25 1.67 1.49
N LYS A 36 -8.40 0.45 2.01
CA LYS A 36 -8.29 0.16 3.44
C LYS A 36 -6.88 0.44 3.96
N ALA A 37 -5.85 0.06 3.21
CA ALA A 37 -4.46 0.35 3.60
C ALA A 37 -4.17 1.85 3.70
N LEU A 38 -4.78 2.66 2.83
CA LEU A 38 -4.63 4.12 2.80
C LEU A 38 -5.61 4.87 3.73
N ALA A 39 -6.67 4.22 4.22
CA ALA A 39 -7.71 4.86 5.00
C ALA A 39 -7.13 5.52 6.26
N GLY A 40 -7.34 6.83 6.40
CA GLY A 40 -6.83 7.62 7.53
C GLY A 40 -5.37 8.10 7.38
N SER A 41 -4.64 7.66 6.35
CA SER A 41 -3.30 8.20 6.05
C SER A 41 -3.39 9.64 5.53
N ASP A 42 -2.36 10.44 5.83
CA ASP A 42 -2.29 11.83 5.37
C ASP A 42 -2.06 11.88 3.86
N PRO A 43 -2.97 12.45 3.04
CA PRO A 43 -2.85 12.46 1.58
C PRO A 43 -1.64 13.27 1.10
N HIS A 44 -1.15 14.24 1.87
CA HIS A 44 -0.01 15.09 1.50
C HIS A 44 1.34 14.48 1.92
N ARG A 45 1.33 13.38 2.68
CA ARG A 45 2.55 12.69 3.08
C ARG A 45 3.12 11.82 1.98
N MET A 46 4.44 11.81 1.88
CA MET A 46 5.16 10.83 1.07
C MET A 46 4.82 9.42 1.55
N LYS A 47 4.58 8.49 0.61
CA LYS A 47 4.20 7.12 0.92
C LYS A 47 5.09 6.13 0.17
N ILE A 48 5.41 5.02 0.81
CA ILE A 48 5.98 3.83 0.16
C ILE A 48 4.95 2.72 0.27
N LEU A 49 4.58 2.12 -0.86
CA LEU A 49 3.72 0.94 -0.91
C LEU A 49 4.60 -0.32 -0.97
N ILE A 50 4.33 -1.28 -0.10
CA ILE A 50 4.89 -2.63 -0.16
C ILE A 50 3.78 -3.58 -0.57
N THR A 51 4.01 -4.28 -1.67
CA THR A 51 3.10 -5.27 -2.25
C THR A 51 3.86 -6.54 -2.59
N HIS A 52 3.14 -7.67 -2.64
CA HIS A 52 3.73 -8.98 -2.91
C HIS A 52 3.85 -9.30 -4.41
N ASP A 53 3.09 -8.61 -5.25
CA ASP A 53 3.07 -8.84 -6.69
C ASP A 53 3.34 -7.52 -7.44
N PRO A 54 4.37 -7.45 -8.29
CA PRO A 54 4.67 -6.24 -9.05
C PRO A 54 3.57 -5.86 -10.06
N SER A 55 2.69 -6.78 -10.47
CA SER A 55 1.55 -6.49 -11.33
C SER A 55 0.54 -5.56 -10.66
N HIS A 56 0.44 -5.61 -9.31
CA HIS A 56 -0.42 -4.76 -8.49
C HIS A 56 -0.31 -3.28 -8.86
N TRP A 57 0.91 -2.80 -9.08
CA TRP A 57 1.15 -1.41 -9.44
C TRP A 57 0.39 -1.01 -10.70
N ARG A 58 0.41 -1.85 -11.75
CA ARG A 58 -0.24 -1.52 -13.03
C ARG A 58 -1.75 -1.69 -12.98
N GLU A 59 -2.24 -2.61 -12.15
CA GLU A 59 -3.66 -2.97 -12.10
C GLU A 59 -4.47 -2.05 -11.19
N GLU A 60 -3.91 -1.63 -10.05
CA GLU A 60 -4.65 -0.85 -9.06
C GLU A 60 -4.07 0.55 -8.81
N VAL A 61 -2.74 0.75 -8.94
CA VAL A 61 -2.09 1.99 -8.45
C VAL A 61 -1.85 3.03 -9.54
N ALA A 62 -1.24 2.64 -10.67
CA ALA A 62 -0.78 3.55 -11.71
C ALA A 62 -1.95 4.19 -12.50
N GLY A 63 -3.17 3.69 -12.32
CA GLY A 63 -4.31 3.96 -13.19
C GLY A 63 -4.09 3.37 -14.59
N LYS A 64 -5.20 3.11 -15.30
CA LYS A 64 -5.18 3.00 -16.76
C LYS A 64 -5.41 4.36 -17.39
#